data_AF-A0A968RLP5-F1
#
_entry.id   AF-A0A968RLP5-F1
#
_cell.length_a   1.000
_cell.length_b   1.000
_cell.length_c   1.000
_cell.angle_alpha   90.00
_cell.angle_beta   90.00
_cell.angle_gamma   90.00
#
_symmetry.space_group_name_H-M   'P 1'
#
loop_
_entity.id
_entity.type
_entity.pdbx_description
1 polymer ?
#
loop_
_entity_poly.entity_id
_entity_poly.type
_entity_poly.pdbx_seq_one_letter_code
_entity_poly.pdbx_strand_id
1 'polypeptide(L)'
;MDFNADEVRFVLDEQGVPVEVYVKERRDSNMLIEDFMLLANREVATYISKKGEINEIPFVYRVHDQPDADKVAELIRFAREMGVQIHADTPEQIAKAYNKLAKQAVTDPTLKILEPLAIRTMAKAEYSANNIGHYGLGFQYYSHFTSPIRRYSDVLAHRILFSNLNGATERVGKEKLEHQCKYISKQERKANEAERESVKYKQTEFMKKHLGEVFEGVISGLIDRGIFVETLH
;
A
#
# COMPACT_ATOMS: atom_id res chain seq x y z
N MET A 1 7.77 1.02 6.20
CA MET A 1 6.93 1.76 7.17
C MET A 1 5.74 0.89 7.48
N ASP A 2 5.32 0.83 8.74
CA ASP A 2 4.18 0.01 9.15
C ASP A 2 3.10 0.92 9.71
N PHE A 3 2.16 1.29 8.85
CA PHE A 3 0.92 1.96 9.26
C PHE A 3 -0.19 0.91 9.14
N ASN A 4 -0.56 0.30 10.27
CA ASN A 4 -1.64 -0.67 10.30
C ASN A 4 -2.97 0.07 10.29
N ALA A 5 -3.68 -0.02 9.17
CA ALA A 5 -5.07 0.40 9.09
C ALA A 5 -5.97 -0.82 9.33
N ASP A 6 -6.95 -0.65 10.21
CA ASP A 6 -7.95 -1.68 10.49
C ASP A 6 -8.76 -1.98 9.22
N GLU A 7 -8.78 -3.25 8.79
CA GLU A 7 -9.50 -3.68 7.61
C GLU A 7 -10.91 -4.17 8.00
N VAL A 8 -11.92 -3.36 7.73
CA VAL A 8 -13.33 -3.69 8.01
C VAL A 8 -13.88 -4.67 6.98
N ARG A 9 -14.53 -5.74 7.45
CA ARG A 9 -15.18 -6.76 6.63
C ARG A 9 -16.64 -6.98 7.08
N PHE A 10 -17.45 -7.50 6.18
CA PHE A 10 -18.87 -7.75 6.40
C PHE A 10 -19.16 -9.25 6.37
N VAL A 11 -20.01 -9.71 7.29
CA VAL A 11 -20.73 -10.98 7.14
C VAL A 11 -21.99 -10.68 6.34
N LEU A 12 -22.19 -11.41 5.25
CA LEU A 12 -23.35 -11.27 4.38
C LEU A 12 -24.30 -12.47 4.58
N ASP A 13 -25.61 -12.23 4.52
CA ASP A 13 -26.60 -13.30 4.43
C ASP A 13 -26.66 -13.90 3.00
N GLU A 14 -27.56 -14.88 2.81
CA GLU A 14 -27.75 -15.57 1.52
C GLU A 14 -28.19 -14.63 0.39
N GLN A 15 -28.77 -13.48 0.71
CA GLN A 15 -29.21 -12.46 -0.25
C GLN A 15 -28.12 -11.39 -0.46
N GLY A 16 -26.97 -11.52 0.19
CA GLY A 16 -25.85 -10.61 0.10
C GLY A 16 -25.99 -9.36 0.95
N VAL A 17 -26.93 -9.30 1.89
CA VAL A 17 -27.15 -8.15 2.78
C VAL A 17 -26.19 -8.24 3.98
N PRO A 18 -25.52 -7.14 4.37
CA PRO A 18 -24.64 -7.14 5.52
C PRO A 18 -25.44 -7.30 6.82
N VAL A 19 -25.08 -8.32 7.61
CA VAL A 19 -25.68 -8.63 8.92
C VAL A 19 -24.76 -8.29 10.07
N GLU A 20 -23.44 -8.32 9.85
CA GLU A 20 -22.43 -8.03 10.87
C GLU A 20 -21.22 -7.35 10.23
N VAL A 21 -20.60 -6.46 11.00
CA VAL A 21 -19.35 -5.78 10.68
C VAL A 21 -18.29 -6.25 11.66
N TYR A 22 -17.12 -6.62 11.17
CA TYR A 22 -15.99 -6.97 12.02
C TYR A 22 -14.69 -6.41 11.47
N VAL A 23 -13.77 -6.10 12.37
CA VAL A 23 -12.40 -5.75 12.01
C VAL A 23 -11.60 -7.03 11.86
N LYS A 24 -10.96 -7.20 10.70
CA LYS A 24 -10.14 -8.37 10.44
C LYS A 24 -8.88 -8.34 11.30
N GLU A 25 -8.77 -9.33 12.17
CA GLU A 25 -7.58 -9.53 13.00
C GLU A 25 -6.37 -9.98 12.16
N ARG A 26 -5.23 -9.30 12.32
CA ARG A 26 -3.94 -9.72 11.75
C ARG A 26 -3.17 -10.52 12.79
N ARG A 27 -2.98 -11.82 12.54
CA ARG A 27 -2.30 -12.76 13.44
C ARG A 27 -0.83 -12.92 13.08
N ASP A 28 -0.04 -13.45 14.02
CA ASP A 28 1.38 -13.78 13.81
C ASP A 28 1.59 -14.70 12.59
N SER A 29 0.67 -15.63 12.34
CA SER A 29 0.72 -16.49 11.16
C SER A 29 0.54 -15.73 9.85
N ASN A 30 -0.28 -14.67 9.83
CA ASN A 30 -0.41 -13.79 8.68
C ASN A 30 0.90 -13.02 8.43
N MET A 31 1.50 -12.49 9.49
CA MET A 31 2.79 -11.77 9.42
C MET A 31 3.92 -12.68 8.93
N LEU A 32 4.01 -13.91 9.44
CA LEU A 32 5.01 -14.87 9.03
C LEU A 32 4.93 -15.18 7.52
N ILE A 33 3.73 -15.41 7.00
CA ILE A 33 3.53 -15.64 5.57
C ILE A 33 3.93 -14.39 4.77
N GLU A 34 3.52 -13.20 5.22
CA GLU A 34 3.89 -11.95 4.57
C GLU A 34 5.41 -11.77 4.48
N ASP A 35 6.14 -12.02 5.56
CA ASP A 35 7.60 -11.94 5.59
C ASP A 35 8.25 -12.91 4.61
N PHE A 36 7.80 -14.17 4.55
CA PHE A 36 8.29 -15.13 3.57
C PHE A 36 8.02 -14.67 2.13
N MET A 37 6.83 -14.11 1.87
CA MET A 37 6.51 -13.58 0.54
C MET A 37 7.39 -12.38 0.19
N LEU A 38 7.62 -11.45 1.13
CA LEU A 38 8.49 -10.29 0.94
C LEU A 38 9.92 -10.72 0.62
N LEU A 39 10.44 -11.71 1.34
CA LEU A 39 11.76 -12.29 1.07
C LEU A 39 11.83 -12.90 -0.33
N ALA A 40 10.90 -13.78 -0.69
CA ALA A 40 10.89 -14.39 -2.03
C ALA A 40 10.81 -13.34 -3.16
N ASN A 41 9.93 -12.36 -3.01
CA ASN A 41 9.75 -11.23 -3.92
C ASN A 41 11.05 -10.42 -4.11
N ARG A 42 11.74 -10.10 -3.00
CA ARG A 42 13.03 -9.39 -3.01
C ARG A 42 14.12 -10.22 -3.67
N GLU A 43 14.23 -11.50 -3.34
CA GLU A 43 15.31 -12.36 -3.87
C GLU A 43 15.18 -12.58 -5.37
N VAL A 44 13.97 -12.78 -5.89
CA VAL A 44 13.76 -12.92 -7.35
C VAL A 44 14.13 -11.64 -8.09
N ALA A 45 13.68 -10.48 -7.60
CA ALA A 45 14.01 -9.19 -8.20
C ALA A 45 15.53 -8.92 -8.16
N THR A 46 16.16 -9.22 -7.03
CA THR A 46 17.61 -9.08 -6.84
C THR A 46 18.39 -10.00 -7.76
N TYR A 47 17.98 -11.27 -7.88
CA TYR A 47 18.61 -12.26 -8.75
C TYR A 47 18.63 -11.80 -10.21
N ILE A 48 17.46 -11.43 -10.75
CA ILE A 48 17.36 -10.96 -12.14
C ILE A 48 18.15 -9.67 -12.36
N SER A 49 18.06 -8.70 -11.43
CA SER A 49 18.77 -7.44 -11.60
C SER A 49 20.29 -7.63 -11.57
N LYS A 50 20.83 -8.43 -10.64
CA LYS A 50 22.27 -8.71 -10.56
C LYS A 50 22.75 -9.47 -11.78
N LYS A 51 21.99 -10.45 -12.24
CA LYS A 51 22.29 -11.18 -13.49
C LYS A 51 22.31 -10.25 -14.70
N GLY A 52 21.47 -9.21 -14.69
CA GLY A 52 21.37 -8.20 -15.74
C GLY A 52 22.43 -7.09 -15.69
N GLU A 53 23.42 -7.12 -14.79
CA GLU A 53 24.43 -6.06 -14.67
C GLU A 53 25.30 -5.92 -15.92
N ILE A 54 25.63 -7.03 -16.58
CA ILE A 54 26.43 -7.03 -17.81
C ILE A 54 25.53 -6.80 -19.03
N ASN A 55 24.43 -7.56 -19.11
CA ASN A 55 23.45 -7.46 -20.18
C ASN A 55 22.07 -7.29 -19.54
N GLU A 56 21.50 -6.09 -19.62
CA GLU A 56 20.22 -5.77 -18.98
C GLU A 56 19.15 -6.81 -19.34
N ILE A 57 18.53 -7.40 -18.30
CA ILE A 57 17.33 -8.25 -18.42
C ILE A 57 16.14 -7.41 -17.95
N PRO A 58 15.32 -6.86 -18.87
CA PRO A 58 14.13 -6.12 -18.47
C PRO A 58 13.20 -7.01 -17.67
N PHE A 59 12.72 -6.49 -16.54
CA PHE A 59 11.92 -7.23 -15.58
C PHE A 59 10.74 -6.38 -15.10
N VAL A 60 9.76 -7.01 -14.46
CA VAL A 60 8.63 -6.30 -13.85
C VAL A 60 9.03 -5.96 -12.41
N TYR A 61 9.21 -4.69 -12.10
CA TYR A 61 9.45 -4.22 -10.74
C TYR A 61 8.17 -3.66 -10.15
N ARG A 62 8.00 -3.85 -8.83
CA ARG A 62 7.00 -3.12 -8.04
C ARG A 62 7.76 -1.98 -7.37
N VAL A 63 7.58 -0.78 -7.91
CA VAL A 63 8.30 0.41 -7.48
C VAL A 63 7.42 1.28 -6.60
N HIS A 64 8.05 2.01 -5.70
CA HIS A 64 7.39 2.98 -4.83
C HIS A 64 8.34 4.15 -4.62
N ASP A 65 7.97 5.30 -5.17
CA ASP A 65 8.78 6.51 -5.12
C ASP A 65 8.80 7.13 -3.72
N GLN A 66 9.62 8.16 -3.54
CA GLN A 66 9.69 8.95 -2.33
C GLN A 66 8.39 9.74 -2.08
N PRO A 67 8.17 10.23 -0.85
CA PRO A 67 7.01 11.04 -0.53
C PRO A 67 7.04 12.38 -1.27
N ASP A 68 5.86 12.90 -1.56
CA ASP A 68 5.67 14.21 -2.18
C ASP A 68 6.14 15.32 -1.23
N ALA A 69 7.15 16.09 -1.66
CA ALA A 69 7.81 17.10 -0.82
C ALA A 69 6.85 18.20 -0.34
N ASP A 70 5.90 18.62 -1.19
CA ASP A 70 4.94 19.67 -0.84
C ASP A 70 3.95 19.17 0.22
N LYS A 71 3.47 17.92 0.07
CA LYS A 71 2.60 17.29 1.07
C LYS A 71 3.32 16.98 2.38
N VAL A 72 4.60 16.62 2.31
CA VAL A 72 5.45 16.47 3.50
C VAL A 72 5.58 17.81 4.22
N ALA A 73 5.81 18.91 3.49
CA ALA A 73 5.89 20.24 4.08
C ALA A 73 4.56 20.67 4.75
N GLU A 74 3.42 20.35 4.14
CA GLU A 74 2.09 20.53 4.73
C GLU A 74 1.94 19.76 6.05
N LEU A 75 2.29 18.47 6.05
CA LEU A 75 2.25 17.63 7.25
C LEU A 75 3.12 18.21 8.37
N ILE A 76 4.32 18.68 8.06
CA ILE A 76 5.24 19.25 9.05
C ILE A 76 4.65 20.52 9.68
N ARG A 77 4.00 21.38 8.89
CA ARG A 77 3.33 22.57 9.42
C ARG A 77 2.20 22.19 10.38
N PHE A 78 1.35 21.26 9.98
CA PHE A 78 0.24 20.80 10.81
C PHE A 78 0.73 20.10 12.08
N ALA A 79 1.72 19.21 11.97
CA ALA A 79 2.32 18.53 13.12
C ALA A 79 2.92 19.54 14.12
N ARG A 80 3.53 20.63 13.64
CA ARG A 80 4.10 21.68 14.50
C ARG A 80 3.02 22.40 15.31
N GLU A 81 1.85 22.66 14.73
CA GLU A 81 0.71 23.25 15.45
C GLU A 81 0.21 22.34 16.58
N MET A 82 0.39 21.03 16.41
CA MET A 82 0.11 20.01 17.44
C MET A 82 1.26 19.81 18.44
N GLY A 83 2.33 20.61 18.37
CA GLY A 83 3.50 20.49 19.24
C GLY A 83 4.48 19.36 18.84
N VAL A 84 4.32 18.77 17.65
CA VAL A 84 5.14 17.67 17.16
C VAL A 84 6.16 18.18 16.15
N GLN A 85 7.44 17.89 16.40
CA GLN A 85 8.51 18.20 15.46
C GLN A 85 8.83 16.99 14.58
N ILE A 86 8.69 17.18 13.27
CA ILE A 86 9.04 16.20 12.23
C ILE A 86 10.27 16.75 11.48
N HIS A 87 11.37 15.99 11.51
CA HIS A 87 12.55 16.26 10.68
C HIS A 87 12.46 15.48 9.37
N ALA A 88 12.64 16.17 8.25
CA ALA A 88 12.31 15.66 6.92
C ALA A 88 13.26 16.17 5.83
N ASP A 89 14.51 16.48 6.18
CA ASP A 89 15.48 17.03 5.24
C ASP A 89 15.97 15.97 4.23
N THR A 90 15.86 14.69 4.58
CA THR A 90 16.17 13.56 3.69
C THR A 90 15.08 12.48 3.70
N PRO A 91 14.97 11.66 2.64
CA PRO A 91 14.03 10.54 2.59
C PRO A 91 14.19 9.57 3.77
N GLU A 92 15.41 9.34 4.26
CA GLU A 92 15.68 8.49 5.42
C GLU A 92 15.19 9.12 6.72
N GLN A 93 15.33 10.45 6.86
CA GLN A 93 14.79 11.17 8.01
C GLN A 93 13.26 11.13 8.01
N ILE A 94 12.62 11.31 6.85
CA ILE A 94 11.17 11.18 6.70
C ILE A 94 10.71 9.79 7.15
N ALA A 95 11.36 8.72 6.67
CA ALA A 95 11.01 7.35 7.06
C ALA A 95 11.16 7.10 8.56
N LYS A 96 12.25 7.61 9.18
CA LYS A 96 12.45 7.53 10.64
C LYS A 96 11.39 8.30 11.40
N ALA A 97 11.06 9.51 10.95
CA ALA A 97 10.06 10.34 11.58
C ALA A 97 8.67 9.68 11.52
N TYR A 98 8.33 9.05 10.40
CA TYR A 98 7.04 8.39 10.20
C TYR A 98 6.92 7.14 11.05
N ASN A 99 7.97 6.32 11.13
CA ASN A 99 8.00 5.17 12.04
C ASN A 99 7.94 5.59 13.52
N LYS A 100 8.57 6.72 13.89
CA LYS A 100 8.47 7.28 15.24
C LYS A 100 7.04 7.75 15.52
N LEU A 101 6.43 8.47 14.58
CA LEU A 101 5.07 8.94 14.68
C LEU A 101 4.09 7.77 14.89
N ALA A 102 4.19 6.73 14.07
CA ALA A 102 3.34 5.53 14.19
C ALA A 102 3.46 4.88 15.58
N LYS A 103 4.68 4.76 16.12
CA LYS A 103 4.90 4.23 17.47
C LYS A 103 4.28 5.10 18.56
N GLN A 104 4.34 6.42 18.42
CA GLN A 104 3.78 7.35 19.41
C GLN A 104 2.25 7.41 19.33
N ALA A 105 1.68 7.30 18.13
CA ALA A 105 0.23 7.30 17.89
C ALA A 105 -0.51 6.12 18.54
N VAL A 106 0.18 4.99 18.80
CA VAL A 106 -0.38 3.86 19.56
C VAL A 106 -0.79 4.27 20.98
N THR A 107 0.00 5.14 21.62
CA THR A 107 -0.23 5.57 23.01
C THR A 107 -0.89 6.93 23.13
N ASP A 108 -0.83 7.75 22.07
CA ASP A 108 -1.33 9.11 22.06
C ASP A 108 -2.40 9.30 20.96
N PRO A 109 -3.69 9.31 21.34
CA PRO A 109 -4.80 9.51 20.41
C PRO A 109 -4.72 10.83 19.63
N THR A 110 -4.06 11.85 20.19
CA THR A 110 -3.90 13.13 19.48
C THR A 110 -2.98 12.99 18.28
N LEU A 111 -1.99 12.11 18.33
CA LEU A 111 -1.07 11.85 17.22
C LEU A 111 -1.65 10.92 16.16
N LYS A 112 -2.71 10.17 16.50
CA LYS A 112 -3.38 9.24 15.57
C LYS A 112 -3.92 9.94 14.32
N ILE A 113 -4.30 11.22 14.43
CA ILE A 113 -4.76 12.02 13.27
C ILE A 113 -3.64 12.28 12.24
N LEU A 114 -2.36 12.24 12.66
CA LEU A 114 -1.23 12.49 11.78
C LEU A 114 -0.87 11.27 10.93
N GLU A 115 -1.22 10.06 11.34
CA GLU A 115 -0.95 8.82 10.58
C GLU A 115 -1.61 8.83 9.19
N PRO A 116 -2.93 9.07 9.03
CA PRO A 116 -3.54 9.10 7.71
C PRO A 116 -3.03 10.26 6.86
N LEU A 117 -2.60 11.37 7.46
CA LEU A 117 -1.97 12.49 6.74
C LEU A 117 -0.58 12.10 6.23
N ALA A 118 0.22 11.42 7.05
CA ALA A 118 1.53 10.88 6.67
C ALA A 118 1.43 9.86 5.53
N ILE A 119 0.45 8.95 5.58
CA ILE A 119 0.21 7.99 4.48
C ILE A 119 -0.13 8.71 3.17
N ARG A 120 -0.89 9.82 3.23
CA ARG A 120 -1.28 10.60 2.03
C ARG A 120 -0.13 11.35 1.37
N THR A 121 1.00 11.55 2.05
CA THR A 121 2.21 12.12 1.45
C THR A 121 2.97 11.10 0.60
N MET A 122 2.77 9.79 0.85
CA MET A 122 3.45 8.72 0.13
C MET A 122 3.03 8.66 -1.34
N ALA A 123 4.00 8.39 -2.21
CA ALA A 123 3.73 8.00 -3.58
C ALA A 123 2.94 6.68 -3.62
N LYS A 124 2.10 6.51 -4.63
CA LYS A 124 1.44 5.21 -4.86
C LYS A 124 2.44 4.25 -5.50
N ALA A 125 2.51 3.02 -5.00
CA ALA A 125 3.29 1.99 -5.66
C ALA A 125 2.70 1.64 -7.04
N GLU A 126 3.56 1.31 -7.99
CA GLU A 126 3.18 0.92 -9.35
C GLU A 126 4.11 -0.13 -9.93
N TYR A 127 3.67 -0.79 -11.00
CA TYR A 127 4.54 -1.63 -11.80
C TYR A 127 5.29 -0.80 -12.83
N SER A 128 6.59 -1.05 -12.98
CA SER A 128 7.44 -0.47 -14.03
C SER A 128 8.54 -1.46 -14.45
N ALA A 129 9.02 -1.33 -15.68
CA ALA A 129 10.25 -1.97 -16.14
C ALA A 129 11.51 -1.19 -15.73
N ASN A 130 11.36 0.03 -15.22
CA ASN A 130 12.44 0.85 -14.67
C ASN A 130 12.44 0.69 -13.15
N ASN A 131 13.54 0.19 -12.60
CA ASN A 131 13.67 0.03 -11.17
C ASN A 131 14.13 1.34 -10.51
N ILE A 132 13.28 1.93 -9.67
CA ILE A 132 13.62 3.05 -8.79
C ILE A 132 13.66 2.63 -7.30
N GLY A 133 13.54 1.33 -7.03
CA GLY A 133 13.37 0.80 -5.69
C GLY A 133 11.95 0.94 -5.14
N HIS A 134 11.77 0.51 -3.89
CA HIS A 134 10.51 0.54 -3.18
C HIS A 134 10.67 1.23 -1.82
N TYR A 135 10.50 2.55 -1.80
CA TYR A 135 10.71 3.39 -0.63
C TYR A 135 9.94 2.91 0.61
N GLY A 136 8.65 2.58 0.47
CA GLY A 136 7.82 2.11 1.59
C GLY A 136 8.31 0.83 2.28
N LEU A 137 9.06 -0.01 1.56
CA LEU A 137 9.62 -1.28 2.05
C LEU A 137 11.13 -1.19 2.35
N GLY A 138 11.80 -0.10 1.92
CA GLY A 138 13.25 0.03 2.03
C GLY A 138 14.03 -0.96 1.17
N PHE A 139 13.46 -1.45 0.07
CA PHE A 139 14.11 -2.40 -0.83
C PHE A 139 14.61 -1.73 -2.11
N GLN A 140 15.86 -2.00 -2.49
CA GLN A 140 16.41 -1.55 -3.77
C GLN A 140 15.84 -2.34 -4.96
N TYR A 141 15.56 -3.63 -4.76
CA TYR A 141 14.98 -4.51 -5.77
C TYR A 141 13.74 -5.18 -5.19
N TYR A 142 12.58 -4.95 -5.80
CA TYR A 142 11.34 -5.56 -5.37
C TYR A 142 10.40 -5.81 -6.55
N SER A 143 9.75 -6.97 -6.55
CA SER A 143 8.78 -7.37 -7.56
C SER A 143 7.75 -8.29 -6.93
N HIS A 144 6.51 -8.28 -7.43
CA HIS A 144 5.56 -9.31 -7.04
C HIS A 144 5.81 -10.59 -7.84
N PHE A 145 6.04 -11.69 -7.11
CA PHE A 145 6.33 -13.00 -7.69
C PHE A 145 5.43 -14.11 -7.11
N THR A 146 4.91 -13.92 -5.90
CA THR A 146 4.31 -15.00 -5.11
C THR A 146 2.82 -15.28 -5.36
N SER A 147 2.18 -14.61 -6.32
CA SER A 147 0.74 -14.81 -6.60
C SER A 147 0.35 -14.78 -8.09
N PRO A 148 0.95 -15.62 -8.96
CA PRO A 148 0.66 -15.65 -10.39
C PRO A 148 -0.78 -16.03 -10.75
N ILE A 149 -1.52 -16.71 -9.86
CA ILE A 149 -2.93 -17.07 -10.07
C ILE A 149 -3.83 -15.82 -10.15
N ARG A 150 -3.51 -14.76 -9.39
CA ARG A 150 -4.37 -13.57 -9.23
C ARG A 150 -3.72 -12.26 -9.68
N ARG A 151 -2.47 -12.29 -10.13
CA ARG A 151 -1.73 -11.10 -10.59
C ARG A 151 -0.94 -11.42 -11.84
N TYR A 152 -1.23 -10.67 -12.92
CA TYR A 152 -0.54 -10.86 -14.20
C TYR A 152 0.93 -10.39 -14.17
N SER A 153 1.28 -9.44 -13.29
CA SER A 153 2.67 -9.04 -13.02
C SER A 153 3.54 -10.24 -12.65
N ASP A 154 3.03 -11.09 -11.77
CA ASP A 154 3.74 -12.27 -11.27
C ASP A 154 3.87 -13.31 -12.39
N VAL A 155 2.86 -13.46 -13.26
CA VAL A 155 2.97 -14.31 -14.46
C VAL A 155 4.11 -13.86 -15.40
N LEU A 156 4.23 -12.55 -15.64
CA LEU A 156 5.34 -12.00 -16.43
C LEU A 156 6.69 -12.23 -15.74
N ALA A 157 6.76 -11.98 -14.42
CA ALA A 157 7.95 -12.21 -13.62
C ALA A 157 8.40 -13.69 -13.68
N HIS A 158 7.47 -14.64 -13.55
CA HIS A 158 7.73 -16.08 -13.68
C HIS A 158 8.28 -16.44 -15.07
N ARG A 159 7.69 -15.93 -16.15
CA ARG A 159 8.14 -16.19 -17.52
C ARG A 159 9.55 -15.65 -17.77
N ILE A 160 9.80 -14.40 -17.39
CA ILE A 160 11.11 -13.78 -17.57
C ILE A 160 12.16 -14.49 -16.72
N LEU A 161 11.83 -14.84 -15.47
CA LEU A 161 12.72 -15.61 -14.60
C LEU A 161 13.08 -16.95 -15.24
N PHE A 162 12.08 -17.72 -15.65
CA PHE A 162 12.28 -19.05 -16.24
C PHE A 162 13.18 -19.02 -17.48
N SER A 163 12.95 -18.08 -18.40
CA SER A 163 13.80 -17.83 -19.58
C SER A 163 15.24 -17.42 -19.25
N ASN A 164 15.49 -16.98 -18.01
CA ASN A 164 16.80 -16.52 -17.55
C ASN A 164 17.37 -17.41 -16.44
N LEU A 165 16.90 -18.66 -16.31
CA LEU A 165 17.57 -19.69 -15.51
C LEU A 165 18.69 -20.37 -16.32
N ASN A 166 19.50 -21.21 -15.65
CA ASN A 166 20.51 -22.07 -16.29
C ASN A 166 21.52 -21.33 -17.20
N GLY A 167 21.89 -20.10 -16.84
CA GLY A 167 22.88 -19.31 -17.58
C GLY A 167 22.34 -18.56 -18.80
N ALA A 168 21.07 -18.70 -19.17
CA ALA A 168 20.46 -17.94 -20.26
C ALA A 168 20.34 -16.43 -19.92
N THR A 169 20.43 -15.57 -20.93
CA THR A 169 20.28 -14.10 -20.83
C THR A 169 19.30 -13.60 -21.89
N GLU A 170 18.09 -14.14 -21.86
CA GLU A 170 17.03 -13.78 -22.80
C GLU A 170 16.45 -12.40 -22.47
N ARG A 171 16.40 -11.54 -23.47
CA ARG A 171 15.96 -10.15 -23.32
C ARG A 171 14.58 -9.96 -23.92
N VAL A 172 13.63 -9.55 -23.09
CA VAL A 172 12.31 -9.08 -23.55
C VAL A 172 12.39 -7.61 -23.98
N GLY A 173 11.47 -7.17 -24.85
CA GLY A 173 11.41 -5.77 -25.26
C GLY A 173 11.00 -4.86 -24.10
N LYS A 174 11.94 -4.04 -23.59
CA LYS A 174 11.73 -3.17 -22.41
C LYS A 174 10.55 -2.21 -22.56
N GLU A 175 10.40 -1.57 -23.72
CA GLU A 175 9.29 -0.65 -23.99
C GLU A 175 7.93 -1.35 -23.97
N LYS A 176 7.86 -2.55 -24.56
CA LYS A 176 6.66 -3.38 -24.54
C LYS A 176 6.32 -3.79 -23.10
N LEU A 177 7.33 -4.17 -22.32
CA LEU A 177 7.15 -4.53 -20.91
C LEU A 177 6.67 -3.33 -20.09
N GLU A 178 7.24 -2.15 -20.30
CA GLU A 178 6.80 -0.92 -19.64
C GLU A 178 5.35 -0.57 -19.97
N HIS A 179 4.92 -0.74 -21.22
CA HIS A 179 3.52 -0.56 -21.59
C HIS A 179 2.59 -1.58 -20.87
N GLN A 180 3.03 -2.83 -20.73
CA GLN A 180 2.31 -3.85 -19.95
C GLN A 180 2.25 -3.47 -18.47
N CYS A 181 3.35 -3.02 -17.87
CA CYS A 181 3.42 -2.55 -16.49
C CYS A 181 2.42 -1.40 -16.25
N LYS A 182 2.40 -0.37 -17.10
CA LYS A 182 1.43 0.73 -17.03
C LYS A 182 -0.01 0.25 -17.11
N TYR A 183 -0.30 -0.71 -17.99
CA TYR A 183 -1.63 -1.30 -18.10
C TYR A 183 -2.02 -2.05 -16.81
N ILE A 184 -1.13 -2.88 -16.26
CA ILE A 184 -1.37 -3.62 -15.01
C ILE A 184 -1.65 -2.64 -13.86
N SER A 185 -0.82 -1.59 -13.70
CA SER A 185 -1.01 -0.54 -12.69
C SER A 185 -2.36 0.16 -12.83
N LYS A 186 -2.82 0.41 -14.07
CA LYS A 186 -4.15 0.99 -14.33
C LYS A 186 -5.28 0.05 -13.91
N GLN A 187 -5.16 -1.26 -14.18
CA GLN A 187 -6.19 -2.23 -13.79
C GLN A 187 -6.22 -2.48 -12.29
N GLU A 188 -5.06 -2.47 -11.63
CA GLU A 188 -4.99 -2.52 -10.16
C GLU A 188 -5.74 -1.34 -9.53
N ARG A 189 -5.51 -0.11 -10.02
CA ARG A 189 -6.24 1.06 -9.52
C ARG A 189 -7.74 0.94 -9.70
N LYS A 190 -8.19 0.48 -10.88
CA LYS A 190 -9.61 0.24 -11.15
C LYS A 190 -10.22 -0.81 -10.23
N ALA A 191 -9.50 -1.90 -9.98
CA ALA A 191 -9.96 -2.96 -9.06
C ALA A 191 -10.09 -2.42 -7.62
N ASN A 192 -9.09 -1.67 -7.15
CA ASN A 192 -9.10 -1.06 -5.82
C ASN A 192 -10.23 -0.01 -5.66
N GLU A 193 -10.50 0.78 -6.70
CA GLU A 193 -11.62 1.73 -6.73
C GLU A 193 -12.96 1.00 -6.63
N ALA A 194 -13.16 -0.07 -7.42
CA ALA A 194 -14.37 -0.87 -7.39
C ALA A 194 -14.57 -1.59 -6.04
N GLU A 195 -13.51 -2.14 -5.43
CA GLU A 195 -13.56 -2.73 -4.09
C GLU A 195 -13.97 -1.70 -3.05
N ARG A 196 -13.37 -0.50 -3.09
CA ARG A 196 -13.71 0.60 -2.18
C ARG A 196 -15.17 1.06 -2.33
N GLU A 197 -15.67 1.16 -3.56
CA GLU A 197 -17.08 1.50 -3.82
C GLU A 197 -18.02 0.42 -3.31
N SER A 198 -17.68 -0.86 -3.50
CA SER A 198 -18.44 -2.00 -2.98
C SER A 198 -18.50 -1.99 -1.45
N VAL A 199 -17.38 -1.77 -0.78
CA VAL A 199 -17.30 -1.64 0.68
C VAL A 199 -18.17 -0.48 1.18
N LYS A 200 -18.08 0.70 0.56
CA LYS A 200 -18.92 1.86 0.91
C LYS A 200 -20.41 1.61 0.74
N TYR A 201 -20.78 0.90 -0.33
CA TYR A 201 -22.15 0.50 -0.56
C TYR A 201 -22.66 -0.39 0.57
N LYS A 202 -21.87 -1.41 0.97
CA LYS A 202 -22.22 -2.30 2.08
C LYS A 202 -22.23 -1.59 3.43
N GLN A 203 -21.34 -0.63 3.67
CA GLN A 203 -21.40 0.26 4.84
C GLN A 203 -22.73 1.03 4.88
N THR A 204 -23.17 1.60 3.76
CA THR A 204 -24.42 2.37 3.70
C THR A 204 -25.64 1.47 3.89
N GLU A 205 -25.64 0.29 3.27
CA GLU A 205 -26.70 -0.71 3.43
C GLU A 205 -26.81 -1.18 4.89
N PHE A 206 -25.68 -1.38 5.56
CA PHE A 206 -25.63 -1.73 6.98
C PHE A 206 -26.18 -0.59 7.86
N MET A 207 -25.66 0.64 7.69
CA MET A 207 -26.07 1.80 8.49
C MET A 207 -27.53 2.20 8.31
N LYS A 208 -28.18 1.83 7.19
CA LYS A 208 -29.61 2.05 6.98
C LYS A 208 -30.48 1.42 8.08
N LYS A 209 -30.03 0.32 8.68
CA LYS A 209 -30.73 -0.36 9.80
C LYS A 209 -30.64 0.41 11.11
N HIS A 210 -29.69 1.34 11.23
CA HIS A 210 -29.36 2.08 12.45
C HIS A 210 -29.80 3.55 12.40
N LEU A 211 -30.78 3.89 11.55
CA LEU A 211 -31.28 5.25 11.45
C LEU A 211 -31.98 5.69 12.75
N GLY A 212 -31.51 6.79 13.33
CA GLY A 212 -32.00 7.34 14.59
C GLY A 212 -31.20 6.90 15.82
N GLU A 213 -30.25 5.98 15.67
CA GLU A 213 -29.32 5.59 16.72
C GLU A 213 -28.17 6.60 16.87
N VAL A 214 -27.54 6.60 18.04
CA VAL A 214 -26.41 7.49 18.39
C VAL A 214 -25.16 6.65 18.54
N PHE A 215 -24.08 7.10 17.92
CA PHE A 215 -22.78 6.42 17.91
C PHE A 215 -21.69 7.34 18.45
N GLU A 216 -20.73 6.75 19.17
CA GLU A 216 -19.45 7.40 19.42
C GLU A 216 -18.60 7.34 18.15
N GLY A 217 -17.87 8.42 17.87
CA GLY A 217 -17.05 8.50 16.68
C GLY A 217 -15.93 9.52 16.77
N VAL A 218 -14.98 9.38 15.86
CA VAL A 218 -13.79 10.23 15.72
C VAL A 218 -13.90 11.01 14.43
N ILE A 219 -13.56 12.30 14.48
CA ILE A 219 -13.51 13.13 13.28
C ILE A 219 -12.40 12.60 12.36
N SER A 220 -12.77 12.09 11.19
CA SER A 220 -11.87 11.45 10.21
C SER A 220 -11.60 12.34 8.99
N GLY A 221 -12.34 13.43 8.84
CA GLY A 221 -12.11 14.42 7.78
C GLY A 221 -12.93 15.68 7.96
N LEU A 222 -12.46 16.77 7.36
CA LEU A 222 -13.16 18.05 7.29
C LEU A 222 -13.19 18.54 5.85
N ILE A 223 -14.30 19.15 5.47
CA ILE A 223 -14.48 19.93 4.25
C ILE A 223 -15.18 21.24 4.62
N ASP A 224 -15.14 22.25 3.75
CA ASP A 224 -15.79 23.54 3.99
C ASP A 224 -17.29 23.44 4.37
N ARG A 225 -17.94 22.35 3.97
CA ARG A 225 -19.37 22.11 4.16
C ARG A 225 -19.71 21.15 5.30
N GLY A 226 -18.73 20.65 6.05
CA GLY A 226 -19.00 19.73 7.16
C GLY A 226 -17.83 18.83 7.56
N ILE A 227 -18.13 17.91 8.47
CA ILE A 227 -17.18 16.96 9.02
C ILE A 227 -17.58 15.53 8.67
N PHE A 228 -16.58 14.68 8.49
CA PHE A 228 -16.71 13.24 8.40
C PHE A 228 -16.36 12.65 9.77
N VAL A 229 -17.19 11.73 10.24
CA VAL A 229 -17.02 11.02 11.51
C VAL A 229 -16.95 9.53 11.22
N GLU A 230 -15.93 8.87 11.74
CA GLU A 230 -15.77 7.41 11.72
C GLU A 230 -16.26 6.84 13.06
N THR A 231 -17.11 5.81 13.04
CA THR A 231 -17.64 5.21 14.27
C THR A 231 -16.56 4.39 14.97
N LEU A 232 -16.57 4.39 16.31
CA LEU A 232 -15.62 3.58 17.10
C LEU A 232 -15.99 2.10 17.16
N HIS A 233 -17.23 1.76 16.80
CA HIS A 233 -17.84 0.43 16.79
C HIS A 233 -18.71 0.25 15.55
#